data_AF-A0A8S2SX09-F1
#
_entry.id   AF-A0A8S2SX09-F1
#
_cell.length_a   1.000
_cell.length_b   1.000
_cell.length_c   1.000
_cell.angle_alpha   90.00
_cell.angle_beta   90.00
_cell.angle_gamma   90.00
#
_symmetry.space_group_name_H-M   'P 1'
#
loop_
_entity.id
_entity.type
_entity.pdbx_description
1 polymer ?
#
loop_
_entity_poly.entity_id
_entity_poly.type
_entity_poly.pdbx_seq_one_letter_code
_entity_poly.pdbx_strand_id
1 'polypeptide(L)'
;TFPCNNWLAEDTGDKLIERELREDPSLRKVRPPTVPWYIWVYTSDIKGAGTDAHVHLVLYGHDGKSDDIKLKSESDVFEAGQCNEFKVDI
;
A
#
# COMPACT_ATOMS: atom_id res chain seq x y z
N THR A 1 7.48 -11.63 9.01
CA THR A 1 8.66 -11.14 9.76
C THR A 1 9.85 -11.96 9.36
N PHE A 2 11.04 -11.37 9.28
CA PHE A 2 12.29 -12.09 9.00
C PHE A 2 13.11 -12.11 10.29
N PRO A 3 12.97 -13.12 11.16
CA PRO A 3 13.69 -13.16 12.41
C PRO A 3 15.19 -13.36 12.13
N CYS A 4 16.00 -12.35 12.47
CA CYS A 4 17.46 -12.46 12.40
C CYS A 4 18.03 -13.23 13.61
N ASN A 5 17.39 -13.10 14.78
CA ASN A 5 17.77 -13.71 16.06
C ASN A 5 19.24 -13.52 16.49
N ASN A 6 19.93 -12.53 15.93
CA ASN A 6 21.32 -12.19 16.25
C ASN A 6 21.53 -10.68 16.07
N TRP A 7 22.57 -10.16 16.73
CA TRP A 7 23.01 -8.78 16.57
C TRP A 7 23.82 -8.63 15.28
N LEU A 8 23.57 -7.56 14.51
CA LEU A 8 24.38 -7.19 13.34
C LEU A 8 25.45 -6.17 13.75
N ALA A 9 26.41 -6.60 14.53
CA ALA A 9 27.40 -5.70 15.13
C ALA A 9 28.75 -6.41 15.27
N GLU A 10 29.85 -5.68 15.12
CA GLU A 10 31.22 -6.24 15.21
C GLU A 10 31.71 -6.40 16.66
N ASP A 11 31.08 -5.71 17.61
CA ASP A 11 31.50 -5.58 19.00
C ASP A 11 30.67 -6.43 19.98
N THR A 12 29.58 -7.04 19.51
CA THR A 12 28.71 -7.89 20.32
C THR A 12 28.18 -9.07 19.49
N GLY A 13 27.54 -10.04 20.15
CA GLY A 13 27.00 -11.21 19.50
C GLY A 13 28.07 -12.04 18.78
N ASP A 14 27.79 -12.40 17.53
CA ASP A 14 28.66 -13.23 16.68
C ASP A 14 29.57 -12.40 15.75
N LYS A 15 29.63 -11.08 15.95
CA LYS A 15 30.52 -10.15 15.25
C LYS A 15 30.30 -10.02 13.74
N LEU A 16 29.14 -10.41 13.24
CA LEU A 16 28.82 -10.33 11.81
C LEU A 16 27.77 -9.26 11.56
N ILE A 17 28.06 -8.38 10.60
CA ILE A 17 27.20 -7.26 10.22
C ILE A 17 26.28 -7.57 9.02
N GLU A 18 26.42 -8.76 8.42
CA GLU A 18 25.62 -9.20 7.29
C GLU A 18 25.00 -10.59 7.53
N ARG A 19 23.79 -10.78 7.00
CA ARG A 19 23.01 -12.02 7.11
C ARG A 19 22.18 -12.24 5.86
N GLU A 20 22.25 -13.46 5.34
CA GLU A 20 21.25 -13.96 4.41
C GLU A 20 20.06 -14.49 5.22
N LEU A 21 18.91 -13.83 5.13
CA LEU A 21 17.67 -14.27 5.76
C LEU A 21 16.81 -14.96 4.70
N ARG A 22 16.40 -16.19 5.00
CA ARG A 22 15.44 -16.93 4.16
C ARG A 22 14.04 -16.80 4.73
N GLU A 23 13.04 -16.84 3.85
CA GLU A 23 11.65 -16.93 4.28
C GLU A 23 11.48 -18.18 5.15
N ASP A 24 10.87 -18.02 6.33
CA ASP A 24 10.32 -19.12 7.08
C ASP A 24 8.81 -19.21 6.75
N PRO A 25 8.39 -20.21 5.97
CA PRO A 25 6.99 -20.34 5.57
C PRO A 25 6.03 -20.50 6.76
N SER A 26 6.50 -21.00 7.91
CA SER A 26 5.66 -21.18 9.10
C SER A 26 5.28 -19.85 9.75
N LEU A 27 6.08 -18.79 9.52
CA LEU A 27 5.82 -17.43 10.01
C LEU A 27 5.04 -16.58 9.00
N ARG A 28 4.60 -17.17 7.89
CA ARG A 28 3.78 -16.47 6.90
C ARG A 28 2.42 -16.15 7.53
N LYS A 29 2.16 -14.87 7.75
CA LYS A 29 0.84 -14.41 8.15
C LYS A 29 -0.15 -14.72 7.02
N VAL A 30 -1.18 -15.50 7.33
CA VAL A 30 -2.32 -15.66 6.44
C VAL A 30 -2.99 -14.30 6.33
N ARG A 31 -2.96 -13.70 5.13
CA ARG A 31 -3.73 -12.48 4.89
C ARG A 31 -5.20 -12.88 4.84
N PRO A 32 -6.09 -12.18 5.56
CA PRO A 32 -7.51 -12.38 5.35
C PRO A 32 -7.83 -12.14 3.86
N PRO A 33 -8.84 -12.84 3.31
CA PRO A 33 -9.28 -12.60 1.96
C PRO A 33 -9.71 -11.14 1.82
N THR A 34 -9.22 -10.48 0.77
CA THR A 34 -9.60 -9.12 0.44
C THR A 34 -11.03 -9.09 -0.09
N VAL A 35 -11.76 -8.03 0.24
CA VAL A 35 -13.09 -7.76 -0.30
C VAL A 35 -12.94 -6.73 -1.43
N PRO A 36 -13.60 -6.92 -2.59
CA PRO A 36 -13.58 -5.92 -3.64
C PRO A 36 -14.46 -4.72 -3.26
N TRP A 37 -13.89 -3.52 -3.36
CA TRP A 37 -14.57 -2.24 -3.19
C TRP A 37 -14.55 -1.46 -4.49
N TYR A 38 -15.62 -0.70 -4.70
CA TYR A 38 -15.73 0.24 -5.81
C TYR A 38 -15.71 1.66 -5.25
N ILE A 39 -14.81 2.48 -5.77
CA ILE A 39 -14.57 3.86 -5.34
C ILE A 39 -14.88 4.78 -6.51
N TRP A 40 -15.82 5.71 -6.33
CA TRP A 40 -16.12 6.76 -7.29
C TRP A 40 -15.52 8.09 -6.83
N VAL A 41 -14.69 8.68 -7.67
CA VAL A 41 -14.06 9.98 -7.42
C VAL A 41 -14.62 10.98 -8.41
N TYR A 42 -15.22 12.06 -7.89
CA TYR A 42 -15.75 13.16 -8.66
C TYR A 42 -14.79 14.35 -8.55
N THR A 43 -14.19 14.75 -9.66
CA THR A 43 -13.38 15.97 -9.73
C THR A 43 -14.28 17.12 -10.19
N SER A 44 -14.24 18.25 -9.49
CA SER A 44 -15.10 19.41 -9.85
C SER A 44 -14.83 19.90 -11.27
N ASP A 45 -15.84 20.53 -11.89
CA ASP A 45 -15.75 21.17 -13.21
C ASP A 45 -15.13 22.58 -13.17
N ILE A 46 -14.69 23.04 -12.00
CA ILE A 46 -13.99 24.31 -11.84
C ILE A 46 -12.67 24.25 -12.63
N LYS A 47 -12.39 25.31 -13.39
CA LYS A 47 -11.16 25.43 -14.19
C LYS A 47 -9.92 25.19 -13.33
N GLY A 48 -9.13 24.19 -13.71
CA GLY A 48 -7.87 23.83 -13.03
C GLY A 48 -8.03 22.87 -11.85
N ALA A 49 -9.20 22.24 -11.67
CA ALA A 49 -9.41 21.24 -10.63
C ALA A 49 -8.78 19.86 -10.93
N GLY A 50 -8.39 19.61 -12.18
CA GLY A 50 -7.74 18.36 -12.58
C GLY A 50 -6.30 18.23 -12.10
N THR A 51 -5.73 17.02 -12.13
CA THR A 51 -4.36 16.77 -11.66
C THR A 51 -3.69 15.58 -12.33
N ASP A 52 -2.41 15.74 -12.69
CA ASP A 52 -1.52 14.67 -13.16
C ASP A 52 -0.75 13.98 -12.01
N ALA A 53 -1.01 14.38 -10.76
CA ALA A 53 -0.31 13.85 -9.60
C ALA A 53 -0.67 12.39 -9.31
N HIS A 54 0.17 11.70 -8.56
CA HIS A 54 -0.19 10.38 -8.02
C HIS A 54 -1.16 10.53 -6.85
N VAL A 55 -2.38 10.00 -7.01
CA VAL A 55 -3.42 10.00 -5.98
C VAL A 55 -3.45 8.65 -5.26
N HIS A 56 -3.52 8.70 -3.94
CA HIS A 56 -3.47 7.54 -3.05
C HIS A 56 -4.65 7.55 -2.07
N LEU A 57 -5.14 6.35 -1.73
CA LEU A 57 -6.25 6.11 -0.80
C LEU A 57 -5.76 5.30 0.39
N VAL A 58 -6.15 5.71 1.60
CA VAL A 58 -5.98 4.94 2.84
C VAL A 58 -7.32 4.94 3.56
N LEU A 59 -7.90 3.76 3.78
CA LEU A 59 -9.11 3.62 4.58
C LEU A 59 -8.76 3.42 6.05
N TYR A 60 -9.48 4.11 6.93
CA TYR A 60 -9.38 3.96 8.38
C TYR A 60 -10.67 3.35 8.91
N GLY A 61 -10.55 2.34 9.76
CA GLY A 61 -11.65 1.64 10.40
C GLY A 61 -11.34 1.33 11.85
N HIS A 62 -12.22 0.56 12.50
CA HIS A 62 -12.07 0.21 13.91
C HIS A 62 -10.77 -0.54 14.19
N ASP A 63 -10.40 -1.48 13.30
CA ASP A 63 -9.25 -2.39 13.47
C ASP A 63 -7.93 -1.81 12.93
N GLY A 64 -7.91 -0.54 12.53
CA GLY A 64 -6.72 0.14 12.03
C GLY A 64 -6.95 0.78 10.65
N LYS A 65 -5.97 0.63 9.76
CA LYS A 65 -6.00 1.22 8.42
C LYS A 65 -5.60 0.22 7.34
N SER A 66 -6.04 0.46 6.11
CA SER A 66 -5.52 -0.23 4.94
C SER A 66 -4.06 0.12 4.67
N ASP A 67 -3.45 -0.63 3.75
CA ASP A 67 -2.24 -0.18 3.06
C ASP A 67 -2.51 1.10 2.26
N ASP A 68 -1.45 1.73 1.79
CA ASP A 68 -1.53 2.85 0.84
C ASP A 68 -1.87 2.31 -0.56
N ILE A 69 -3.06 2.67 -1.05
CA ILE A 69 -3.62 2.17 -2.31
C ILE A 69 -3.52 3.26 -3.36
N LYS A 70 -2.60 3.11 -4.32
CA LYS A 70 -2.51 4.03 -5.46
C LYS A 70 -3.72 3.85 -6.39
N LEU A 71 -4.48 4.93 -6.59
CA LEU A 71 -5.58 4.95 -7.53
C LEU A 71 -5.03 5.25 -8.94
N LYS A 72 -5.08 4.27 -9.84
CA LYS A 72 -4.54 4.39 -11.20
C LYS A 72 -5.49 3.74 -12.22
N SER A 73 -5.46 4.25 -13.45
CA SER A 73 -6.12 3.70 -14.63
C SER A 73 -5.13 3.68 -15.80
N GLU A 74 -5.46 2.97 -16.88
CA GLU A 74 -4.74 3.06 -18.17
C GLU A 74 -5.08 4.35 -18.93
N SER A 75 -6.22 4.96 -18.60
CA SER A 75 -6.65 6.26 -19.10
C SER A 75 -6.18 7.40 -18.22
N ASP A 76 -6.22 8.61 -18.78
CA ASP A 76 -6.14 9.83 -17.99
C ASP A 76 -7.32 9.90 -17.01
N VAL A 77 -7.04 10.29 -15.76
CA VAL A 77 -7.99 10.24 -14.64
C VAL A 77 -7.76 11.44 -13.73
N PHE A 78 -8.78 11.78 -12.94
CA PHE A 78 -8.80 12.96 -12.09
C PHE A 78 -8.86 14.27 -12.88
N GLU A 79 -9.40 14.26 -14.10
CA GLU A 79 -9.61 15.46 -14.90
C GLU A 79 -10.83 16.26 -14.45
N ALA A 80 -10.79 17.58 -14.66
CA ALA A 80 -11.87 18.47 -14.24
C ALA A 80 -13.23 18.06 -14.87
N GLY A 81 -14.25 17.90 -14.02
CA GLY A 81 -15.59 17.49 -14.42
C GLY A 81 -15.78 15.98 -14.65
N GLN A 82 -14.75 15.15 -14.41
CA GLN A 82 -14.88 13.70 -14.54
C GLN A 82 -15.36 13.01 -13.26
N CYS A 83 -16.01 11.87 -13.46
CA CYS A 83 -16.22 10.85 -12.44
C CYS A 83 -15.43 9.61 -12.84
N ASN A 84 -14.43 9.22 -12.05
CA ASN A 84 -13.63 8.02 -12.28
C ASN A 84 -13.99 6.93 -11.27
N GLU A 85 -14.09 5.68 -11.74
CA GLU A 85 -14.38 4.51 -10.91
C GLU A 85 -13.12 3.65 -10.75
N PHE A 86 -12.82 3.25 -9.52
CA PHE A 86 -11.69 2.38 -9.19
C PHE A 86 -12.17 1.15 -8.44
N LYS A 87 -11.74 -0.03 -8.91
CA LYS A 87 -11.88 -1.28 -8.16
C LYS A 87 -10.63 -1.52 -7.33
N VAL A 88 -10.79 -1.66 -6.02
CA VAL A 88 -9.70 -1.90 -5.07
C VAL A 88 -10.02 -3.11 -4.20
N ASP A 89 -9.01 -3.93 -3.93
CA ASP A 89 -9.13 -5.10 -3.07
C ASP A 89 -8.55 -4.74 -1.68
N ILE A 90 -9.40 -4.75 -0.65
CA ILE A 90 -9.08 -4.29 0.72
C ILE A 90 -9.29 -5.42 1.73
#